data_AF-A0A1I7TZR3-F1
#
_entry.id   AF-A0A1I7TZR3-F1
#
_cell.length_a   1.000
_cell.length_b   1.000
_cell.length_c   1.000
_cell.angle_alpha   90.00
_cell.angle_beta   90.00
_cell.angle_gamma   90.00
#
_symmetry.space_group_name_H-M   'P 1'
#
loop_
_entity.id
_entity.type
_entity.pdbx_description
1 polymer ?
#
loop_
_entity_poly.entity_id
_entity_poly.type
_entity_poly.pdbx_seq_one_letter_code
_entity_poly.pdbx_strand_id
1 'polypeptide(L)'
;MKLSICLFSFLILGVVSYENKFRFAGTVLCRSEKPWCVRIRVIEVDTLIDDTIAADDFCSTEQTRTYDIEGVDENDGILDRNFEIQMVVTHNCSRNTETVFKTGIKRIPLPKAPTEHATIRQHLNLNMNNSQ
;
A
#
# COMPACT_ATOMS: atom_id res chain seq x y z
N MET A 1 -54.22 -24.24 -12.17
CA MET A 1 -53.14 -23.25 -12.04
C MET A 1 -52.40 -23.53 -10.74
N LYS A 2 -51.23 -24.18 -10.78
CA LYS A 2 -50.42 -24.42 -9.58
C LYS A 2 -49.34 -23.34 -9.55
N LEU A 3 -49.48 -22.44 -8.58
CA LEU A 3 -48.61 -21.27 -8.42
C LEU A 3 -47.22 -21.75 -8.02
N SER A 4 -46.25 -21.37 -8.83
CA SER A 4 -44.81 -21.55 -8.61
C SER A 4 -44.39 -20.73 -7.38
N ILE A 5 -43.74 -21.36 -6.41
CA ILE A 5 -43.03 -20.66 -5.33
C ILE A 5 -41.57 -21.09 -5.45
N CYS A 6 -40.83 -20.39 -6.33
CA CYS A 6 -39.37 -20.40 -6.29
C CYS A 6 -38.96 -19.63 -5.02
N LEU A 7 -38.67 -20.35 -3.94
CA LEU A 7 -37.94 -19.81 -2.80
C LEU A 7 -36.52 -19.44 -3.27
N PHE A 8 -36.32 -18.19 -3.67
CA PHE A 8 -34.99 -17.59 -3.64
C PHE A 8 -34.62 -17.38 -2.17
N SER A 9 -34.02 -18.40 -1.55
CA SER A 9 -33.30 -18.18 -0.30
C SER A 9 -32.07 -17.36 -0.64
N PHE A 10 -32.14 -16.05 -0.42
CA PHE A 10 -30.96 -15.21 -0.34
C PHE A 10 -30.15 -15.69 0.87
N LEU A 11 -29.19 -16.57 0.61
CA LEU A 11 -28.10 -16.86 1.53
C LEU A 11 -27.26 -15.58 1.60
N ILE A 12 -27.62 -14.66 2.49
CA ILE A 12 -26.72 -13.56 2.87
C ILE A 12 -25.61 -14.24 3.67
N LEU A 13 -24.63 -14.81 2.97
CA LEU A 13 -23.32 -15.05 3.52
C LEU A 13 -22.79 -13.66 3.90
N GLY A 14 -22.89 -13.33 5.18
CA GLY A 14 -22.19 -12.17 5.72
C GLY A 14 -20.71 -12.35 5.41
N VAL A 15 -20.23 -11.62 4.42
CA VAL A 15 -18.79 -11.51 4.17
C VAL A 15 -18.27 -10.75 5.38
N VAL A 16 -17.59 -11.45 6.27
CA VAL A 16 -16.83 -10.79 7.34
C VAL A 16 -15.70 -10.06 6.62
N SER A 17 -15.88 -8.77 6.35
CA SER A 17 -14.78 -7.93 5.88
C SER A 17 -13.77 -7.83 7.01
N TYR A 18 -12.52 -8.18 6.73
CA TYR A 18 -11.43 -8.12 7.69
C TYR A 18 -10.45 -7.05 7.26
N GLU A 19 -10.44 -5.93 7.99
CA GLU A 19 -9.46 -4.86 7.78
C GLU A 19 -8.07 -5.29 8.29
N ASN A 20 -7.13 -5.42 7.37
CA ASN A 20 -5.72 -5.59 7.67
C ASN A 20 -5.06 -4.22 7.85
N LYS A 21 -4.46 -4.00 9.01
CA LYS A 21 -3.73 -2.76 9.29
C LYS A 21 -2.28 -2.89 8.81
N PHE A 22 -1.81 -1.89 8.08
CA PHE A 22 -0.43 -1.80 7.63
C PHE A 22 0.25 -0.57 8.22
N ARG A 23 1.56 -0.70 8.46
CA ARG A 23 2.43 0.42 8.80
C ARG A 23 3.73 0.34 8.02
N PHE A 24 4.04 1.39 7.30
CA PHE A 24 5.26 1.52 6.52
C PHE A 24 6.10 2.64 7.12
N ALA A 25 7.30 2.30 7.56
CA ALA A 25 8.21 3.28 8.16
C ALA A 25 9.58 3.20 7.50
N GLY A 26 10.34 4.29 7.60
CA GLY A 26 11.67 4.32 7.00
C GLY A 26 12.27 5.70 6.95
N THR A 27 13.36 5.81 6.21
CA THR A 27 14.05 7.08 5.98
C THR A 27 14.20 7.33 4.48
N VAL A 28 13.86 8.55 4.07
CA VAL A 28 14.19 9.10 2.76
C VAL A 28 15.54 9.80 2.85
N LEU A 29 16.47 9.44 1.98
CA LEU A 29 17.75 10.12 1.78
C LEU A 29 17.74 10.89 0.46
N CYS A 30 18.03 12.18 0.53
CA CYS A 30 18.18 13.07 -0.62
C CYS A 30 19.38 14.02 -0.40
N ARG A 31 20.33 14.04 -1.35
CA ARG A 31 21.53 14.91 -1.31
C ARG A 31 21.39 16.15 -2.19
N SER A 32 20.16 16.55 -2.53
CA SER A 32 19.91 17.79 -3.25
C SER A 32 20.33 18.99 -2.41
N GLU A 33 20.99 19.97 -3.03
CA GLU A 33 21.27 21.28 -2.40
C GLU A 33 20.04 22.20 -2.39
N LYS A 34 18.96 21.80 -3.07
CA LYS A 34 17.69 22.53 -3.14
C LYS A 34 16.61 21.83 -2.32
N PRO A 35 15.57 22.56 -1.88
CA PRO A 35 14.37 21.95 -1.34
C PRO A 35 13.85 20.87 -2.28
N TRP A 36 13.46 19.74 -1.72
CA TRP A 36 12.96 18.58 -2.46
C TRP A 36 11.63 18.12 -1.86
N CYS A 37 10.81 17.50 -2.69
CA CYS A 37 9.51 16.95 -2.33
C CYS A 37 9.43 15.48 -2.75
N VAL A 38 8.71 14.71 -1.96
CA VAL A 38 8.48 13.29 -2.13
C VAL A 38 7.01 13.00 -1.85
N ARG A 39 6.39 12.23 -2.75
CA ARG A 39 5.11 11.59 -2.55
C ARG A 39 5.31 10.08 -2.54
N ILE A 40 4.96 9.46 -1.43
CA ILE A 40 4.99 8.01 -1.23
C ILE A 40 3.55 7.52 -1.35
N ARG A 41 3.32 6.52 -2.20
CA ARG A 41 2.08 5.76 -2.25
C ARG A 41 2.42 4.29 -2.08
N VAL A 42 1.70 3.61 -1.19
CA VAL A 42 1.72 2.17 -1.08
C VAL A 42 0.45 1.65 -1.71
N ILE A 43 0.60 0.73 -2.65
CA ILE A 43 -0.49 0.11 -3.37
C ILE A 43 -0.45 -1.40 -3.16
N GLU A 44 -1.62 -2.00 -3.20
CA GLU A 44 -1.78 -3.40 -3.53
C GLU A 44 -1.75 -3.53 -5.07
N VAL A 45 -0.91 -4.44 -5.58
CA VAL A 45 -0.77 -4.71 -7.02
C VAL A 45 -1.63 -5.91 -7.34
N ASP A 46 -2.90 -5.66 -7.64
CA ASP A 46 -3.91 -6.69 -7.80
C ASP A 46 -4.46 -6.75 -9.22
N THR A 47 -5.03 -7.89 -9.61
CA THR A 47 -5.39 -8.15 -11.04
C THR A 47 -6.47 -7.23 -11.63
N LEU A 48 -7.21 -6.46 -10.82
CA LEU A 48 -8.39 -5.71 -11.29
C LEU A 48 -8.41 -4.23 -10.88
N ILE A 49 -7.92 -3.86 -9.69
CA ILE A 49 -7.85 -2.45 -9.23
C ILE A 49 -6.62 -2.30 -8.33
N ASP A 50 -5.71 -1.39 -8.67
CA ASP A 50 -4.59 -1.01 -7.79
C ASP A 50 -5.13 -0.09 -6.68
N ASP A 51 -5.44 -0.65 -5.51
CA ASP A 51 -5.94 0.12 -4.38
C ASP A 51 -4.80 0.74 -3.56
N THR A 52 -4.96 2.02 -3.20
CA THR A 52 -3.97 2.73 -2.38
C THR A 52 -4.22 2.43 -0.92
N ILE A 53 -3.27 1.74 -0.29
CA ILE A 53 -3.31 1.36 1.13
C ILE A 53 -2.94 2.56 2.00
N ALA A 54 -1.86 3.25 1.64
CA ALA A 54 -1.31 4.36 2.42
C ALA A 54 -0.64 5.38 1.50
N ALA A 55 -0.64 6.64 1.90
CA ALA A 55 0.07 7.69 1.19
C ALA A 55 0.58 8.76 2.14
N ASP A 56 1.68 9.41 1.75
CA ASP A 56 2.20 10.61 2.40
C ASP A 56 2.91 11.48 1.37
N ASP A 57 2.88 12.79 1.60
CA ASP A 57 3.47 13.79 0.71
C ASP A 57 4.13 14.86 1.58
N PHE A 58 5.41 15.09 1.35
CA PHE A 58 6.16 16.07 2.10
C PHE A 58 7.33 16.65 1.33
N CYS A 59 7.75 17.84 1.76
CA CYS A 59 8.97 18.49 1.28
C CYS A 59 9.95 18.71 2.43
N SER A 60 11.25 18.69 2.12
CA SER A 60 12.32 18.93 3.08
C SER A 60 13.47 19.70 2.46
N THR A 61 14.24 20.38 3.31
CA THR A 61 15.57 20.91 3.00
C THR A 61 16.68 20.10 3.66
N GLU A 62 16.32 19.14 4.53
CA GLU A 62 17.26 18.25 5.19
C GLU A 62 17.69 17.12 4.25
N GLN A 63 18.88 16.55 4.48
CA GLN A 63 19.35 15.44 3.66
C GLN A 63 18.58 14.14 3.93
N THR A 64 18.00 14.01 5.11
CA THR A 64 17.29 12.81 5.54
C THR A 64 15.97 13.19 6.18
N ARG A 65 14.91 12.44 5.90
CA ARG A 65 13.63 12.58 6.61
C ARG A 65 12.99 11.23 6.83
N THR A 66 12.51 10.99 8.04
CA THR A 66 11.75 9.78 8.36
C THR A 66 10.31 9.90 7.89
N TYR A 67 9.75 8.78 7.45
CA TYR A 67 8.33 8.64 7.18
C TYR A 67 7.77 7.49 8.02
N ASP A 68 6.49 7.59 8.37
CA ASP A 68 5.75 6.59 9.13
C ASP A 68 4.27 6.72 8.75
N ILE A 69 3.82 5.82 7.87
CA ILE A 69 2.51 5.89 7.23
C ILE A 69 1.73 4.64 7.57
N GLU A 70 0.48 4.82 7.95
CA GLU A 70 -0.43 3.73 8.31
C GLU A 70 -1.59 3.69 7.31
N GLY A 71 -2.09 2.49 7.06
CA GLY A 71 -3.15 2.23 6.09
C GLY A 71 -3.94 1.00 6.46
N VAL A 72 -5.09 0.83 5.84
CA VAL A 72 -5.92 -0.36 5.99
C VAL A 72 -6.25 -0.91 4.62
N ASP A 73 -6.32 -2.23 4.53
CA ASP A 73 -6.82 -2.91 3.35
C ASP A 73 -7.71 -4.09 3.73
N GLU A 74 -8.80 -4.26 3.00
CA GLU A 74 -9.87 -5.22 3.32
C GLU A 74 -9.83 -6.47 2.45
N ASN A 75 -9.12 -6.42 1.32
CA ASN A 75 -9.20 -7.44 0.29
C ASN A 75 -7.80 -7.75 -0.22
N ASP A 76 -7.45 -9.03 -0.33
CA ASP A 76 -6.21 -9.51 -0.94
C ASP A 76 -6.44 -10.06 -2.35
N GLY A 77 -7.51 -9.58 -3.00
CA GLY A 77 -8.00 -10.12 -4.26
C GLY A 77 -8.76 -11.45 -4.14
N ILE A 78 -9.05 -12.06 -5.30
CA ILE A 78 -9.92 -13.27 -5.41
C ILE A 78 -9.11 -14.56 -5.63
N LEU A 79 -7.84 -14.45 -6.04
CA LEU A 79 -7.11 -15.56 -6.68
C LEU A 79 -6.03 -16.21 -5.81
N ASP A 80 -5.38 -15.48 -4.91
CA ASP A 80 -4.46 -16.07 -3.94
C ASP A 80 -4.62 -15.45 -2.54
N ARG A 81 -3.81 -15.87 -1.57
CA ARG A 81 -3.95 -15.49 -0.14
C ARG A 81 -2.82 -14.57 0.32
N ASN A 82 -2.40 -13.64 -0.52
CA ASN A 82 -1.31 -12.73 -0.24
C ASN A 82 -1.68 -11.32 -0.67
N PHE A 83 -1.14 -10.35 0.04
CA PHE A 83 -1.07 -8.98 -0.44
C PHE A 83 0.18 -8.80 -1.31
N GLU A 84 0.01 -8.30 -2.53
CA GLU A 84 1.10 -7.91 -3.43
C GLU A 84 1.45 -6.42 -3.24
N ILE A 85 2.23 -6.11 -2.21
CA ILE A 85 2.50 -4.71 -1.86
C ILE A 85 3.62 -4.11 -2.71
N GLN A 86 3.38 -2.93 -3.27
CA GLN A 86 4.39 -2.12 -3.95
C GLN A 86 4.35 -0.67 -3.47
N MET A 87 5.52 -0.05 -3.32
CA MET A 87 5.64 1.38 -3.07
C MET A 87 5.96 2.11 -4.37
N VAL A 88 5.15 3.10 -4.70
CA VAL A 88 5.33 4.04 -5.80
C VAL A 88 5.77 5.37 -5.22
N VAL A 89 6.94 5.85 -5.64
CA VAL A 89 7.51 7.08 -5.11
C VAL A 89 7.72 8.09 -6.23
N THR A 90 7.09 9.24 -6.09
CA THR A 90 7.30 10.41 -6.96
C THR A 90 8.17 11.42 -6.21
N HIS A 91 9.23 11.93 -6.83
CA HIS A 91 10.15 12.86 -6.17
C HIS A 91 10.87 13.78 -7.16
N ASN A 92 11.41 14.89 -6.69
CA ASN A 92 12.24 15.82 -7.49
C ASN A 92 13.68 15.97 -6.93
N CYS A 93 14.14 14.98 -6.17
CA CYS A 93 15.47 15.02 -5.57
C CYS A 93 16.61 14.79 -6.57
N SER A 94 16.54 13.72 -7.38
CA SER A 94 17.63 13.32 -8.30
C SER A 94 17.76 14.27 -9.49
N ARG A 95 16.67 14.94 -9.83
CA ARG A 95 16.53 15.87 -10.96
C ARG A 95 15.61 16.98 -10.52
N ASN A 96 15.79 18.21 -11.01
CA ASN A 96 14.85 19.32 -10.78
C ASN A 96 13.46 19.09 -11.42
N THR A 97 13.16 17.87 -11.88
CA THR A 97 11.91 17.42 -12.49
C THR A 97 11.37 16.23 -11.71
N GLU A 98 10.06 16.05 -11.70
CA GLU A 98 9.44 14.88 -11.10
C GLU A 98 9.97 13.59 -11.75
N THR A 99 10.38 12.67 -10.89
CA THR A 99 10.88 11.33 -11.21
C THR A 99 10.03 10.35 -10.44
N VAL A 100 9.69 9.22 -11.05
CA VAL A 100 8.91 8.15 -10.42
C VAL A 100 9.72 6.87 -10.45
N PHE A 101 9.80 6.17 -9.31
CA PHE A 101 10.25 4.79 -9.28
C PHE A 101 9.27 3.94 -8.48
N LYS A 102 9.35 2.62 -8.69
CA LYS A 102 8.54 1.62 -8.02
C LYS A 102 9.47 0.62 -7.34
N THR A 103 9.15 0.23 -6.13
CA THR A 103 9.89 -0.85 -5.46
C THR A 103 9.55 -2.20 -6.09
N GLY A 104 10.35 -3.22 -5.77
CA GLY A 104 9.92 -4.60 -6.01
C GLY A 104 8.60 -4.90 -5.29
N ILE A 105 7.79 -5.77 -5.89
CA ILE A 105 6.55 -6.26 -5.29
C ILE A 105 6.92 -7.20 -4.14
N LYS A 106 6.32 -6.97 -2.98
CA LYS A 106 6.49 -7.81 -1.79
C LYS A 106 5.19 -8.55 -1.51
N ARG A 107 5.26 -9.88 -1.57
CA ARG A 107 4.14 -10.77 -1.25
C ARG A 107 4.08 -10.97 0.26
N ILE A 108 2.95 -10.65 0.87
CA ILE A 108 2.71 -10.81 2.32
C ILE A 108 1.54 -11.77 2.52
N PRO A 109 1.76 -12.94 3.14
CA PRO A 109 0.69 -13.90 3.32
C PRO A 109 -0.35 -13.40 4.31
N LEU A 110 -1.63 -13.65 4.02
CA LEU A 110 -2.72 -13.40 4.96
C LEU A 110 -2.52 -14.16 6.28
N PRO A 111 -2.89 -13.57 7.43
CA PRO A 111 -2.97 -14.29 8.70
C PRO A 111 -3.90 -15.52 8.59
N LYS A 112 -3.47 -16.67 9.11
CA LYS A 112 -4.23 -17.95 9.03
C LYS A 112 -5.52 -17.98 9.86
N ALA A 113 -5.71 -17.01 10.75
CA ALA A 113 -6.89 -16.82 11.58
C ALA A 113 -7.16 -15.31 11.67
N PRO A 114 -8.39 -14.86 11.96
CA PRO A 114 -8.67 -13.46 12.30
C PRO A 114 -8.03 -13.14 13.64
N THR A 115 -6.70 -13.08 13.65
CA THR A 115 -5.89 -12.74 14.82
C THR A 115 -5.94 -11.23 14.97
N GLU A 116 -6.77 -10.78 15.90
CA GLU A 116 -6.80 -9.45 16.51
C GLU A 116 -5.79 -8.46 15.91
N HIS A 117 -6.23 -7.65 14.95
CA HIS A 117 -5.67 -6.32 14.66
C HIS A 117 -4.13 -6.18 14.55
N ALA A 118 -3.40 -7.27 14.29
CA ALA A 118 -1.94 -7.24 14.32
C ALA A 118 -1.44 -6.47 13.09
N THR A 119 -0.89 -5.27 13.33
CA THR A 119 -0.41 -4.40 12.25
C THR A 119 0.76 -5.05 11.52
N ILE A 120 0.61 -5.24 10.21
CA ILE A 120 1.68 -5.67 9.32
C ILE A 120 2.66 -4.50 9.17
N ARG A 121 3.89 -4.68 9.64
CA ARG A 121 4.93 -3.64 9.64
C ARG A 121 5.95 -3.87 8.54
N GLN A 122 6.21 -2.84 7.75
CA GLN A 122 7.25 -2.82 6.73
C GLN A 122 8.22 -1.67 7.00
N HIS A 123 9.52 -1.97 6.92
CA HIS A 123 10.56 -0.96 7.05
C HIS A 123 11.36 -0.88 5.74
N LEU A 124 11.44 0.32 5.14
CA LEU A 124 12.15 0.52 3.89
C LEU A 124 12.86 1.87 3.86
N ASN A 125 14.16 1.86 3.60
CA ASN A 125 14.90 3.10 3.38
C ASN A 125 14.93 3.42 1.89
N LEU A 126 14.65 4.67 1.55
CA LEU A 126 14.53 5.14 0.18
C LEU A 126 15.69 6.08 -0.15
N ASN A 127 16.43 5.78 -1.20
CA ASN A 127 17.55 6.60 -1.66
C ASN A 127 17.17 7.31 -2.96
N MET A 128 16.90 8.60 -2.87
CA MET A 128 16.39 9.43 -3.98
C MET A 128 17.49 10.01 -4.87
N ASN A 129 18.76 9.69 -4.60
CA ASN A 129 19.89 10.29 -5.31
C ASN A 129 20.06 9.73 -6.72
N ASN A 130 19.58 8.51 -6.96
CA ASN A 130 19.58 7.88 -8.26
C ASN A 130 18.12 7.63 -8.67
N SER A 131 17.78 7.90 -9.92
CA SER A 131 16.57 7.34 -10.52
C SER A 131 16.83 5.84 -10.70
N GLN A 132 16.36 5.03 -9.75
CA GLN A 132 16.43 3.57 -9.83
C GLN A 132 15.49 3.05 -10.92
#